data_AF-A0A2Z5G541-F1
#
_entry.id   AF-A0A2Z5G541-F1
#
_cell.length_a   1.000
_cell.length_b   1.000
_cell.length_c   1.000
_cell.angle_alpha   90.00
_cell.angle_beta   90.00
_cell.angle_gamma   90.00
#
_symmetry.space_group_name_H-M   'P 1'
#
loop_
_entity.id
_entity.type
_entity.pdbx_description
1 polymer ?
#
loop_
_entity_poly.entity_id
_entity_poly.type
_entity_poly.pdbx_seq_one_letter_code
_entity_poly.pdbx_strand_id
1 'polypeptide(L)' 'MVTRCTFHDDLKQIDIPVLVMHGEDDQICPFPMTGARSVKLHKQGSLKSCPGLPSPA' A
#
# COMPACT_ATOMS: atom_id res chain seq x y z
N MET A 1 -14.77 12.63 -16.16
CA MET A 1 -13.60 13.08 -15.39
C MET A 1 -13.31 12.01 -14.34
N VAL A 2 -12.24 11.22 -14.52
CA VAL A 2 -11.78 10.34 -13.45
C VAL A 2 -10.95 11.22 -12.51
N THR A 3 -11.58 11.74 -11.47
CA THR A 3 -10.87 12.57 -10.48
C THR A 3 -9.91 11.68 -9.73
N ARG A 4 -8.61 11.97 -9.86
CA ARG A 4 -7.54 11.25 -9.18
C ARG A 4 -7.66 11.47 -7.67
N CYS A 5 -8.05 10.44 -6.92
CA CYS A 5 -8.08 10.48 -5.46
C CYS A 5 -6.68 10.26 -4.88
N THR A 6 -6.24 11.15 -3.98
CA THR A 6 -4.94 11.07 -3.30
C THR A 6 -5.13 10.87 -1.80
N PHE A 7 -4.82 9.68 -1.29
CA PHE A 7 -5.02 9.30 0.12
C PHE A 7 -3.81 9.62 1.03
N HIS A 8 -2.90 10.49 0.61
CA HIS A 8 -1.62 10.71 1.33
C HIS A 8 -1.80 11.35 2.71
N ASP A 9 -2.81 12.19 2.89
CA ASP A 9 -3.05 12.88 4.17
C ASP A 9 -3.78 11.96 5.14
N ASP A 10 -4.76 11.20 4.65
CA ASP A 10 -5.50 10.20 5.41
C ASP A 10 -4.58 9.17 6.05
N LEU A 11 -3.58 8.67 5.30
CA LEU A 11 -2.63 7.67 5.82
C LEU A 11 -1.74 8.20 6.96
N LYS A 12 -1.50 9.51 7.05
CA LYS A 12 -0.70 10.13 8.12
C LYS A 12 -1.50 10.31 9.41
N GLN A 13 -2.82 10.40 9.31
CA GLN A 13 -3.72 10.57 10.46
C GLN A 13 -3.99 9.24 11.18
N ILE A 14 -3.57 8.11 10.61
CA ILE A 14 -3.74 6.79 11.23
C ILE A 14 -2.64 6.59 12.30
N ASP A 15 -3.04 6.71 13.57
CA ASP A 15 -2.20 6.54 14.75
C ASP A 15 -2.26 5.14 15.38
N ILE A 16 -2.95 4.18 14.73
CA ILE A 16 -3.01 2.78 15.16
C ILE A 16 -2.03 1.91 14.35
N PRO A 17 -1.57 0.77 14.89
CA PRO A 17 -0.73 -0.16 14.14
C PRO A 17 -1.48 -0.72 12.93
N VAL A 18 -0.92 -0.51 11.73
CA VAL A 18 -1.50 -0.96 10.45
C VAL A 18 -0.59 -1.99 9.81
N LEU A 19 -1.19 -3.09 9.37
CA LEU A 19 -0.52 -4.10 8.57
C LEU A 19 -0.85 -3.88 7.08
N VAL A 20 0.16 -3.53 6.30
CA VAL A 20 0.07 -3.44 4.84
C VAL A 20 0.55 -4.78 4.26
N MET A 21 -0.33 -5.47 3.55
CA MET A 21 0.00 -6.70 2.82
C MET A 21 -0.07 -6.42 1.32
N HIS A 22 0.98 -6.77 0.58
CA HIS A 22 1.02 -6.51 -0.87
C HIS A 22 1.88 -7.56 -1.58
N GLY A 23 1.40 -8.04 -2.74
CA GLY A 23 2.11 -9.01 -3.58
C GLY A 23 3.18 -8.34 -4.45
N GLU A 24 4.39 -8.87 -4.47
CA GLU A 24 5.50 -8.22 -5.22
C GLU A 24 5.28 -8.24 -6.74
N ASP A 25 4.49 -9.19 -7.25
CA ASP A 25 4.14 -9.33 -8.67
C ASP A 25 2.73 -8.81 -9.00
N ASP A 26 2.25 -7.81 -8.26
CA ASP A 26 0.96 -7.19 -8.54
C ASP A 26 1.02 -6.36 -9.84
N GLN A 27 0.47 -6.93 -10.91
CA GLN A 27 0.49 -6.38 -12.27
C GLN A 27 -0.52 -5.24 -12.47
N ILE A 28 -1.51 -5.11 -11.59
CA ILE A 28 -2.57 -4.09 -11.66
C ILE A 28 -2.18 -2.86 -10.83
N CYS A 29 -1.58 -3.09 -9.66
CA CYS A 29 -1.19 -2.11 -8.66
C CYS A 29 0.28 -2.31 -8.26
N PRO A 30 1.23 -1.65 -8.95
CA PRO A 30 2.66 -1.87 -8.74
C PRO A 30 3.10 -1.62 -7.29
N PHE A 31 3.60 -2.66 -6.62
CA PHE A 31 4.15 -2.63 -5.26
C PHE A 31 5.06 -1.42 -4.93
N PRO A 32 6.02 -1.01 -5.80
CA PRO A 32 6.90 0.12 -5.50
C PRO A 32 6.19 1.48 -5.46
N MET A 33 5.01 1.60 -6.11
CA MET A 33 4.22 2.84 -6.13
C MET A 33 3.07 2.84 -5.12
N THR A 34 2.66 1.69 -4.60
CA THR A 34 1.52 1.54 -3.69
C THR A 34 1.96 1.05 -2.31
N GLY A 35 2.10 -0.26 -2.10
CA GLY A 35 2.36 -0.88 -0.80
C GLY A 35 3.62 -0.34 -0.10
N ALA A 36 4.71 -0.15 -0.86
CA ALA A 36 5.97 0.38 -0.32
C ALA A 36 5.89 1.88 0.06
N ARG A 37 5.03 2.67 -0.59
CA ARG A 37 4.82 4.09 -0.25
C ARG A 37 3.83 4.26 0.89
N SER A 38 2.78 3.42 0.92
CA SER A 38 1.76 3.45 1.96
C SER A 38 2.37 3.16 3.33
N VAL A 39 3.21 2.12 3.47
CA VAL A 39 3.84 1.82 4.76
C VAL A 39 4.75 2.95 5.27
N LYS A 40 5.42 3.68 4.37
CA LYS A 40 6.30 4.81 4.73
C LYS A 40 5.53 6.04 5.22
N LEU A 41 4.24 6.14 4.88
CA LEU A 41 3.38 7.24 5.31
C LEU A 41 2.70 6.96 6.66
N HIS A 42 2.60 5.69 7.07
CA HIS A 42 2.06 5.31 8.36
C HIS A 42 3.11 5.45 9.47
N LYS A 43 2.73 6.07 10.58
CA LYS A 43 3.60 6.22 11.75
C LYS A 43 3.98 4.86 12.38
N GLN A 44 3.07 3.88 12.30
CA GLN A 44 3.21 2.52 12.85
C GLN A 44 2.85 1.45 11.82
N GLY A 45 3.27 1.63 10.56
CA GLY A 45 3.02 0.68 9.49
C GLY A 45 3.99 -0.50 9.50
N SER A 46 3.46 -1.72 9.43
CA SER A 46 4.24 -2.94 9.14
C SER A 46 3.93 -3.43 7.74
N LEU A 47 4.95 -3.77 6.95
CA LEU A 47 4.79 -4.33 5.61
C LEU A 47 5.04 -5.84 5.63
N LYS A 48 4.10 -6.61 5.09
CA LYS A 48 4.31 -8.02 4.74
C LYS A 48 4.23 -8.12 3.21
N SER A 49 5.39 -8.27 2.59
CA SER A 49 5.50 -8.62 1.18
C SER A 49 5.32 -10.13 1.01
N CYS A 50 4.45 -10.51 0.06
CA CYS A 50 4.27 -11.90 -0.34
C CYS A 50 5.04 -12.12 -1.66
N PRO A 51 6.21 -12.79 -1.64
CA PRO A 51 6.95 -13.10 -2.86
C PRO A 51 6.18 -14.15 -3.67
N GLY A 52 5.84 -13.81 -4.91
CA GLY A 52 5.22 -14.75 -5.85
C GLY A 52 3.70 -14.91 -5.75
N LEU A 53 3.00 -14.01 -5.03
CA LEU A 53 1.53 -13.95 -5.08
C LEU A 53 1.12 -12.91 -6.13
N PRO A 54 0.70 -13.32 -7.35
CA PRO A 54 0.05 -12.39 -8.27
C PRO A 54 -1.27 -11.93 -7.65
N SER A 55 -1.67 -10.68 -7.91
CA SER A 55 -3.03 -10.23 -7.60
C SER A 55 -4.01 -11.19 -8.28
N PRO A 56 -5.01 -11.77 -7.58
CA PRO A 56 -6.07 -12.49 -8.28
C PRO A 56 -6.72 -11.48 -9.23
N ALA A 57 -6.74 -11.83 -10.52
CA ALA A 57 -7.34 -11.02 -11.58
C ALA A 57 -8.79 -10.68 -11.26
#